data_AF-A0AAN1HYJ5-F1
#
_entry.id   AF-A0AAN1HYJ5-F1
#
_cell.length_a   1.000
_cell.length_b   1.000
_cell.length_c   1.000
_cell.angle_alpha   90.00
_cell.angle_beta   90.00
_cell.angle_gamma   90.00
#
_symmetry.space_group_name_H-M   'P 1'
#
loop_
_entity.id
_entity.type
_entity.pdbx_description
1 polymer ?
#
loop_
_entity_poly.entity_id
_entity_poly.type
_entity_poly.pdbx_seq_one_letter_code
_entity_poly.pdbx_strand_id
1 'polypeptide(L)'
;MLTVDDVPIPAPGEGEVRLRVAAIGVNRSETYHRAGFYGPAQLPSPLGFEAAGIVEDVGTGVTAFERGDAVTVLPSVRPLRFGT
;
A
#
# COMPACT_ATOMS: atom_id res chain seq x y z
N MET A 1 2.78 -12.23 -14.79
CA MET A 1 2.53 -13.32 -13.82
C MET A 1 2.69 -12.74 -12.42
N LEU A 2 1.92 -13.20 -11.42
CA LEU A 2 2.15 -12.81 -10.04
C LEU A 2 3.20 -13.74 -9.44
N THR A 3 4.17 -13.19 -8.72
CA THR A 3 5.20 -13.92 -7.99
C THR A 3 5.19 -13.48 -6.53
N VAL A 4 5.62 -14.36 -5.65
CA VAL A 4 5.86 -14.05 -4.24
C VAL A 4 7.37 -13.93 -4.11
N ASP A 5 7.84 -12.72 -3.82
CA ASP A 5 9.25 -12.38 -3.76
C ASP A 5 9.53 -11.58 -2.49
N ASP A 6 10.72 -11.76 -1.92
CA ASP A 6 11.22 -10.86 -0.88
C ASP A 6 11.65 -9.54 -1.52
N VAL A 7 11.12 -8.43 -1.00
CA VAL A 7 11.43 -7.08 -1.47
C VAL A 7 11.99 -6.23 -0.34
N PRO A 8 12.90 -5.28 -0.64
CA PRO A 8 13.35 -4.32 0.36
C PRO A 8 12.18 -3.48 0.90
N ILE A 9 12.14 -3.31 2.21
CA ILE A 9 11.15 -2.46 2.89
C ILE A 9 11.86 -1.18 3.35
N PRO A 10 11.72 -0.05 2.64
CA PRO A 10 12.38 1.19 3.04
C PRO A 10 11.82 1.74 4.35
N ALA A 11 12.58 2.64 4.98
CA ALA A 11 12.05 3.50 6.04
C ALA A 11 10.98 4.46 5.49
N PRO A 12 9.93 4.80 6.26
CA PRO A 12 8.93 5.77 5.81
C PRO A 12 9.58 7.14 5.59
N GLY A 13 9.26 7.78 4.46
CA GLY A 13 9.67 9.16 4.17
C GLY A 13 8.84 10.20 4.91
N GLU A 14 9.08 11.49 4.64
CA GLU A 14 8.30 12.59 5.24
C GLU A 14 6.80 12.45 4.94
N GLY A 15 5.98 12.50 5.99
CA GLY A 15 4.52 12.34 5.89
C GLY A 15 4.04 10.92 5.58
N GLU A 16 4.92 9.91 5.60
CA GLU A 16 4.58 8.51 5.34
C GLU A 16 4.51 7.69 6.62
N VAL A 17 3.69 6.64 6.60
CA VAL A 17 3.54 5.68 7.69
C VAL A 17 3.84 4.29 7.15
N ARG A 18 4.63 3.50 7.89
CA ARG A 18 4.86 2.09 7.59
C ARG A 18 3.95 1.23 8.45
N LEU A 19 3.22 0.34 7.79
CA LEU A 19 2.32 -0.61 8.44
C LEU A 19 2.90 -2.02 8.40
N ARG A 20 2.86 -2.71 9.54
CA ARG A 20 2.93 -4.17 9.57
C ARG A 20 1.53 -4.71 9.24
N VAL A 21 1.34 -5.08 7.98
CA VAL A 21 0.08 -5.59 7.44
C VAL A 21 -0.25 -6.94 8.10
N ALA A 22 -1.45 -7.03 8.69
CA ALA A 22 -1.98 -8.28 9.25
C ALA A 22 -2.85 -9.03 8.23
N ALA A 23 -3.62 -8.29 7.44
CA ALA A 23 -4.42 -8.81 6.34
C ALA A 23 -4.53 -7.77 5.22
N ILE A 24 -4.55 -8.23 3.97
CA ILE A 24 -4.76 -7.41 2.78
C ILE A 24 -5.73 -8.10 1.83
N GLY A 25 -6.69 -7.33 1.33
CA GLY A 25 -7.67 -7.77 0.34
C GLY A 25 -7.14 -7.63 -1.08
N VAL A 26 -7.49 -8.58 -1.94
CA VAL A 26 -7.35 -8.49 -3.39
C VAL A 26 -8.72 -8.75 -3.99
N ASN A 27 -9.14 -7.94 -4.95
CA ASN A 27 -10.46 -8.05 -5.56
C ASN A 27 -10.37 -8.02 -7.11
N ARG A 28 -11.51 -7.79 -7.77
CA ARG A 28 -11.59 -7.80 -9.24
C ARG A 28 -10.95 -6.56 -9.85
N SER A 29 -10.92 -5.44 -9.13
CA SER A 29 -10.44 -4.17 -9.64
C SER A 29 -8.94 -4.19 -9.96
N GLU A 30 -8.13 -5.00 -9.28
CA GLU A 30 -6.70 -5.17 -9.59
C GLU A 30 -6.51 -5.75 -10.99
N THR A 31 -7.43 -6.62 -11.43
CA THR A 31 -7.41 -7.13 -12.82
C THR A 31 -7.73 -6.02 -13.81
N TYR A 32 -8.69 -5.15 -13.50
CA TYR A 32 -9.03 -3.99 -14.33
C TYR A 32 -7.92 -2.95 -14.37
N HIS A 33 -7.29 -2.67 -13.22
CA HIS A 33 -6.12 -1.80 -13.14
C HIS A 33 -5.02 -2.34 -14.05
N ARG A 34 -4.62 -3.60 -13.87
CA ARG A 34 -3.55 -4.23 -14.68
C ARG A 34 -3.88 -4.31 -16.16
N ALA A 35 -5.16 -4.34 -16.52
CA ALA A 35 -5.63 -4.29 -17.91
C ALA A 35 -5.77 -2.86 -18.47
N GLY A 36 -5.45 -1.83 -17.69
CA GLY A 36 -5.41 -0.43 -18.12
C GLY A 36 -6.74 0.34 -18.00
N PHE A 37 -7.78 -0.25 -17.39
CA PHE A 37 -9.11 0.37 -17.30
C PHE A 37 -9.16 1.60 -16.39
N TYR A 38 -8.18 1.77 -15.50
CA TYR A 38 -8.05 2.94 -14.61
C TYR A 38 -6.89 3.87 -14.99
N GLY A 39 -6.38 3.73 -16.21
CA GLY A 39 -5.15 4.37 -16.67
C GLY A 39 -4.03 3.34 -16.91
N PRO A 40 -2.90 3.77 -17.50
CA PRO A 40 -1.80 2.85 -17.80
C PRO A 40 -1.21 2.30 -16.50
N ALA A 41 -1.32 0.98 -16.31
CA ALA A 41 -0.66 0.30 -15.21
C ALA A 41 0.85 0.33 -15.41
N GLN A 42 1.59 0.74 -14.39
CA GLN A 42 3.02 0.53 -14.31
C GLN A 42 3.26 -0.87 -13.74
N LEU A 43 4.04 -1.70 -14.43
CA LEU A 43 4.38 -3.06 -14.01
C LEU A 43 5.92 -3.23 -13.98
N PRO A 44 6.47 -4.08 -13.09
CA PRO A 44 5.77 -4.84 -12.05
C PRO A 44 5.24 -3.91 -10.94
N SER A 45 4.14 -4.31 -10.30
CA SER A 45 3.53 -3.53 -9.22
C SER A 45 2.90 -4.45 -8.17
N PRO A 46 2.99 -4.10 -6.88
CA PRO A 46 2.25 -4.78 -5.81
C PRO A 46 0.74 -4.74 -6.05
N LEU A 47 0.01 -5.67 -5.43
CA LEU A 47 -1.45 -5.73 -5.49
C LEU A 47 -2.08 -5.51 -4.11
N GLY A 48 -3.34 -5.06 -4.12
CA GLY A 48 -4.14 -4.82 -2.93
C GLY A 48 -3.98 -3.39 -2.41
N PHE A 49 -5.11 -2.74 -2.16
CA PHE A 49 -5.18 -1.35 -1.66
C PHE A 49 -6.09 -1.22 -0.43
N GLU A 50 -6.56 -2.36 0.09
CA GLU A 50 -7.39 -2.48 1.30
C GLU A 50 -6.67 -3.38 2.29
N ALA A 51 -6.17 -2.80 3.37
CA ALA A 51 -5.39 -3.54 4.36
C ALA A 51 -5.79 -3.15 5.78
N ALA A 52 -5.55 -4.07 6.72
CA ALA A 52 -5.60 -3.82 8.15
C ALA A 52 -4.27 -4.24 8.78
N GLY A 53 -3.78 -3.46 9.74
CA GLY A 53 -2.50 -3.73 10.35
C GLY A 53 -2.19 -2.80 11.51
N ILE A 54 -0.92 -2.84 11.93
CA ILE A 54 -0.39 -2.02 13.01
C ILE A 54 0.63 -1.06 12.44
N VAL A 55 0.63 0.20 12.87
CA VAL A 55 1.68 1.16 12.57
C VAL A 55 2.99 0.66 13.19
N GLU A 56 3.95 0.33 12.33
CA GLU A 56 5.27 -0.16 12.75
C GLU A 56 6.27 0.99 12.90
N ASP A 57 6.16 2.00 12.05
CA ASP A 57 7.06 3.16 12.02
C ASP A 57 6.40 4.37 11.35
N VAL A 58 6.85 5.57 11.70
CA VAL A 58 6.33 6.83 11.16
C VAL A 58 7.48 7.71 10.68
N GLY A 59 7.28 8.36 9.53
CA GLY A 59 8.25 9.30 9.00
C GLY A 59 8.13 10.69 9.61
N THR A 60 9.10 11.55 9.29
CA THR A 60 9.13 12.94 9.77
C THR A 60 7.82 13.67 9.47
N GLY A 61 7.33 14.44 10.44
CA GLY A 61 6.13 15.30 10.26
C GLY A 61 4.79 14.57 10.41
N VAL A 62 4.77 13.24 10.54
CA VAL A 62 3.55 12.50 10.89
C VAL A 62 3.21 12.78 12.36
N THR A 63 2.01 13.30 12.60
CA THR A 63 1.49 13.62 13.94
C THR A 63 0.15 12.96 14.25
N ALA A 64 -0.52 12.42 13.23
CA ALA A 64 -1.84 11.80 13.36
C ALA A 64 -1.79 10.32 13.76
N PHE A 65 -0.59 9.70 13.74
CA PHE A 65 -0.38 8.29 14.00
C PHE A 65 0.90 8.09 14.81
N GLU A 66 0.92 7.04 15.61
CA GLU A 66 2.11 6.59 16.34
C GLU A 66 2.31 5.08 16.24
N ARG A 67 3.52 4.62 16.56
CA ARG A 67 3.87 3.20 16.56
C ARG A 67 2.97 2.43 17.52
N GLY A 68 2.31 1.38 17.03
CA GLY A 68 1.39 0.56 17.80
C GLY A 68 -0.08 0.79 17.46
N ASP A 69 -0.42 1.87 16.75
CA ASP A 69 -1.80 2.13 16.34
C ASP A 69 -2.36 1.04 15.43
N ALA A 70 -3.58 0.63 15.70
CA ALA A 70 -4.36 -0.23 14.81
C ALA A 70 -5.05 0.63 13.75
N VAL A 71 -4.76 0.35 12.47
CA VAL A 71 -5.21 1.18 11.35
C VAL A 71 -5.75 0.33 10.20
N THR A 72 -6.60 0.94 9.37
CA THR A 72 -7.03 0.39 8.09
C THR A 72 -6.60 1.32 6.97
N VAL A 73 -6.18 0.74 5.84
CA VAL A 73 -5.92 1.45 4.59
C VAL A 73 -7.16 1.34 3.72
N LEU A 74 -7.65 2.48 3.25
CA LEU A 74 -8.77 2.57 2.31
C LEU A 74 -8.24 3.00 0.93
N PRO A 75 -8.89 2.58 -0.17
CA PRO A 75 -8.52 3.00 -1.50
C PRO A 75 -8.59 4.52 -1.59
N SER A 76 -7.47 5.17 -1.91
CA SER A 76 -7.41 6.61 -2.12
C SER A 76 -7.43 6.96 -3.61
N VAL A 77 -7.83 8.19 -3.94
CA VAL A 77 -7.94 8.69 -5.33
C VAL A 77 -6.60 8.81 -6.09
N ARG A 78 -5.47 8.40 -5.51
CA ARG A 78 -4.15 8.41 -6.15
C ARG A 78 -3.43 7.05 -6.02
N PRO A 79 -3.94 5.99 -6.66
CA PRO A 79 -3.31 4.66 -6.62
C PRO A 79 -1.84 4.71 -7.06
N LEU A 80 -1.55 5.49 -8.10
CA LEU A 80 -0.25 5.53 -8.80
C LEU A 80 0.97 6.00 -8.00
N ARG A 81 0.83 6.48 -6.76
CA ARG A 81 2.00 6.99 -5.99
C ARG A 81 2.83 5.86 -5.36
N PHE A 82 2.20 4.74 -4.99
CA PHE A 82 2.85 3.67 -4.24
C PHE A 82 2.60 2.26 -4.79
N GLY A 83 1.87 2.14 -5.90
CA GLY A 83 1.51 0.86 -6.51
C GLY A 83 0.31 0.99 -7.44
N THR A 84 -0.33 -0.13 -7.76
CA THR A 84 -1.69 -0.12 -8.33
C THR A 84 -2.73 0.03 -7.24
#